data_AF-A0A6V7V3K8-F1
#
_entry.id   AF-A0A6V7V3K8-F1
#
_cell.length_a   1.000
_cell.length_b   1.000
_cell.length_c   1.000
_cell.angle_alpha   90.00
_cell.angle_beta   90.00
_cell.angle_gamma   90.00
#
_symmetry.space_group_name_H-M   'P 1'
#
loop_
_entity.id
_entity.type
_entity.pdbx_description
1 polymer ?
#
loop_
_entity_poly.entity_id
_entity_poly.type
_entity_poly.pdbx_seq_one_letter_code
_entity_poly.pdbx_strand_id
1 'polypeptide(L)'
;MSDPKIAANDPIFFSHHCFVDLIWELYRWKQQTYAQRPVQYTPDKKECEPAVHFKEAKMTTFPFFKNIDGCRNEYTDNMYEYAPRPTCTVKKPDCGSKYLFCDLSHVTPHCAAKVRIGGDCKGFTKGEQVCYNGKCVKNVCVGQQEKTTTTTEEPDYEDD
;
A
#
# COMPACT_ATOMS: atom_id res chain seq x y z
N MET A 1 -5.59 -13.95 -1.08
CA MET A 1 -4.75 -13.54 0.08
C MET A 1 -5.43 -13.49 1.47
N SER A 2 -6.72 -13.82 1.68
CA SER A 2 -7.36 -13.67 3.01
C SER A 2 -7.03 -14.79 4.01
N ASP A 3 -6.74 -16.00 3.53
CA ASP A 3 -6.31 -17.14 4.37
C ASP A 3 -4.77 -17.21 4.42
N PRO A 4 -4.14 -17.00 5.59
CA PRO A 4 -2.68 -17.04 5.75
C PRO A 4 -2.02 -18.35 5.29
N LYS A 5 -2.71 -19.48 5.39
CA LYS A 5 -2.13 -20.80 5.08
C LYS A 5 -1.83 -20.99 3.59
N ILE A 6 -2.58 -20.29 2.75
CA ILE A 6 -2.49 -20.39 1.29
C ILE A 6 -2.26 -19.04 0.62
N ALA A 7 -2.05 -17.97 1.41
CA ALA A 7 -1.86 -16.62 0.88
C ALA A 7 -0.68 -16.54 -0.10
N ALA A 8 0.40 -17.27 0.19
CA ALA A 8 1.60 -17.33 -0.66
C ALA A 8 1.37 -17.99 -2.03
N ASN A 9 0.25 -18.69 -2.25
CA ASN A 9 -0.10 -19.26 -3.55
C ASN A 9 -0.65 -18.20 -4.53
N ASP A 10 -1.05 -17.02 -4.04
CA ASP A 10 -1.55 -15.90 -4.82
C ASP A 10 -0.38 -14.99 -5.21
N PRO A 11 -0.07 -14.77 -6.51
CA PRO A 11 1.12 -13.99 -6.91
C PRO A 11 1.19 -12.58 -6.33
N ILE A 12 0.04 -11.95 -6.03
CA ILE A 12 0.00 -10.60 -5.43
C ILE A 12 0.59 -10.58 -4.01
N PHE A 13 0.74 -11.74 -3.36
CA PHE A 13 1.39 -11.90 -2.06
C PHE A 13 2.79 -11.29 -2.04
N PHE A 14 3.60 -11.55 -3.07
CA PHE A 14 4.97 -11.07 -3.14
C PHE A 14 5.02 -9.55 -3.32
N SER A 15 4.21 -8.99 -4.22
CA SER A 15 4.13 -7.53 -4.39
C SER A 15 3.63 -6.81 -3.13
N HIS A 16 2.71 -7.43 -2.40
CA HIS A 16 2.25 -6.89 -1.12
C HIS A 16 3.37 -6.90 -0.08
N HIS A 17 4.12 -7.99 0.06
CA HIS A 17 5.21 -8.09 1.02
C HIS A 17 6.38 -7.18 0.66
N CYS A 18 6.72 -6.98 -0.62
CA CYS A 18 7.70 -5.96 -1.00
C CYS A 18 7.29 -4.55 -0.54
N PHE A 19 5.99 -4.23 -0.54
CA PHE A 19 5.52 -2.95 -0.01
C PHE A 19 5.62 -2.87 1.52
N VAL A 20 5.34 -3.97 2.23
CA VAL A 20 5.54 -4.05 3.69
C VAL A 20 7.02 -3.90 4.04
N ASP A 21 7.90 -4.58 3.31
CA ASP A 21 9.35 -4.49 3.48
C ASP A 21 9.87 -3.08 3.19
N LEU A 22 9.35 -2.38 2.17
CA LEU A 22 9.62 -0.96 1.96
C LEU A 22 9.25 -0.11 3.19
N ILE A 23 8.06 -0.30 3.76
CA ILE A 23 7.64 0.44 4.96
C ILE A 23 8.60 0.16 6.12
N TRP A 24 8.99 -1.11 6.29
CA TRP A 24 9.97 -1.51 7.29
C TRP A 24 11.32 -0.81 7.08
N GLU A 25 11.85 -0.79 5.85
CA GLU A 25 13.09 -0.08 5.55
C GLU A 25 13.03 1.42 5.83
N LEU A 26 11.91 2.07 5.46
CA LEU A 26 11.70 3.49 5.76
C LEU A 26 11.70 3.76 7.26
N TYR A 27 11.13 2.84 8.06
CA TYR A 27 11.21 2.89 9.51
C TYR A 27 12.66 2.74 10.00
N ARG A 28 13.38 1.72 9.52
CA ARG A 28 14.79 1.48 9.89
C ARG A 28 15.67 2.67 9.59
N TRP A 29 15.46 3.32 8.45
CA TRP A 29 16.17 4.55 8.06
C TRP A 29 15.91 5.71 9.02
N LYS A 30 14.68 5.85 9.50
CA LYS A 30 14.30 6.94 10.40
C LYS A 30 14.72 6.71 11.85
N GLN A 31 14.77 5.45 12.29
CA GLN A 31 14.90 5.11 13.72
C GLN A 31 16.24 4.50 14.11
N GLN A 32 17.01 3.98 13.14
CA GLN A 32 18.22 3.21 13.42
C GLN A 32 19.39 3.73 12.58
N THR A 33 20.56 3.83 13.21
CA THR A 33 21.82 4.03 12.48
C THR A 33 22.19 2.77 11.71
N TYR A 34 23.08 2.90 10.71
CA TYR A 34 23.56 1.76 9.93
C TYR A 34 24.09 0.61 10.82
N ALA A 35 24.84 0.94 11.88
CA ALA A 35 25.37 -0.05 12.82
C ALA A 35 24.30 -0.69 13.73
N GLN A 36 23.17 -0.02 13.96
CA GLN A 36 22.08 -0.53 14.82
C GLN A 36 21.16 -1.51 14.08
N ARG A 37 20.89 -1.28 12.80
CA ARG A 37 19.97 -2.10 11.97
C ARG A 37 20.22 -3.61 12.04
N PRO A 38 21.45 -4.13 11.90
CA PRO A 38 21.69 -5.57 11.88
C PRO A 38 21.64 -6.24 13.26
N VAL A 39 21.65 -5.46 14.36
CA VAL A 39 21.72 -6.00 15.73
C VAL A 39 20.47 -5.72 16.55
N GLN A 40 19.61 -4.79 16.13
CA GLN A 40 18.37 -4.48 16.82
C GLN A 40 17.25 -5.42 16.36
N TYR A 41 16.94 -6.37 17.23
CA TYR A 41 15.82 -7.31 17.11
C TYR A 41 14.99 -7.24 18.38
N THR A 42 13.69 -7.57 18.29
CA THR A 42 12.81 -7.56 19.45
C THR A 42 13.28 -8.55 20.50
N PRO A 43 13.21 -8.24 21.81
CA PRO A 43 13.56 -9.20 22.84
C PRO A 43 12.70 -10.48 22.73
N ASP A 44 13.36 -11.64 22.81
CA ASP A 44 12.68 -12.95 22.77
C ASP A 44 11.75 -13.09 23.98
N LYS A 45 10.44 -13.19 23.75
CA LYS A 45 9.41 -13.32 24.79
C LYS A 45 8.51 -14.52 24.51
N LYS A 46 8.70 -15.59 25.28
CA LYS A 46 7.94 -16.85 25.14
C LYS A 46 6.44 -16.68 25.37
N GLU A 47 6.05 -15.61 26.09
CA GLU A 47 4.67 -15.28 26.36
C GLU A 47 3.98 -14.62 25.15
N CYS A 48 4.74 -14.10 24.18
CA CYS A 48 4.21 -13.37 23.02
C CYS A 48 4.29 -14.16 21.72
N GLU A 49 5.32 -15.00 21.55
CA GLU A 49 5.56 -15.73 20.31
C GLU A 49 6.27 -17.08 20.54
N PRO A 50 6.09 -18.06 19.63
CA PRO A 50 6.84 -19.30 19.69
C PRO A 50 8.34 -19.10 19.39
N ALA A 51 9.17 -19.97 19.98
CA ALA A 51 10.63 -19.85 19.91
C ALA A 51 11.24 -19.89 18.49
N VAL A 52 10.47 -20.31 17.49
CA VAL A 52 10.88 -20.26 16.08
C VAL A 52 11.02 -18.84 15.53
N HIS A 53 10.46 -17.83 16.20
CA HIS A 53 10.60 -16.42 15.84
C HIS A 53 11.70 -15.69 16.62
N PHE A 54 12.36 -16.36 17.57
CA PHE A 54 13.43 -15.77 18.36
C PHE A 54 14.64 -15.44 17.52
N LYS A 55 15.41 -14.43 17.95
CA LYS A 55 16.50 -13.84 17.16
C LYS A 55 17.54 -14.88 16.70
N GLU A 56 17.89 -15.84 17.57
CA GLU A 56 18.92 -16.87 17.32
C GLU A 56 18.36 -18.14 16.69
N ALA A 57 17.03 -18.26 16.55
CA ALA A 57 16.41 -19.41 15.91
C ALA A 57 16.72 -19.42 14.41
N LYS A 58 16.83 -20.62 13.84
CA LYS A 58 17.04 -20.78 12.40
C LYS A 58 15.82 -20.25 11.65
N MET A 59 16.08 -19.50 10.60
CA MET A 59 15.05 -19.05 9.68
C MET A 59 14.47 -20.27 8.95
N THR A 60 13.17 -20.47 9.07
CA THR A 60 12.48 -21.62 8.46
C THR A 60 12.74 -21.64 6.96
N THR A 61 12.99 -22.81 6.37
CA THR A 61 13.44 -23.02 4.96
C THR A 61 14.83 -22.51 4.58
N PHE A 62 15.49 -21.72 5.43
CA PHE A 62 16.81 -21.16 5.18
C PHE A 62 17.81 -21.61 6.27
N PRO A 63 18.27 -22.87 6.24
CA PRO A 63 18.92 -23.53 7.39
C PRO A 63 20.27 -22.94 7.83
N PHE A 64 20.88 -22.11 6.98
CA PHE A 64 22.16 -21.42 7.25
C PHE A 64 21.99 -20.02 7.83
N PHE A 65 20.75 -19.52 7.92
CA PHE A 65 20.44 -18.19 8.42
C PHE A 65 19.63 -18.28 9.71
N LYS A 66 19.87 -17.35 10.62
CA LYS A 66 19.06 -17.09 11.80
C LYS A 66 18.06 -15.98 11.51
N ASN A 67 17.02 -15.83 12.34
CA ASN A 67 16.05 -14.75 12.15
C ASN A 67 16.70 -13.35 12.22
N ILE A 68 17.70 -13.16 13.11
CA ILE A 68 18.49 -11.91 13.18
C ILE A 68 19.20 -11.58 11.86
N ASP A 69 19.57 -12.60 11.07
CA ASP A 69 20.25 -12.41 9.79
C ASP A 69 19.33 -11.78 8.73
N GLY A 70 18.01 -11.78 8.94
CA GLY A 70 17.05 -11.03 8.12
C GLY A 70 17.18 -9.51 8.27
N CYS A 71 17.86 -9.02 9.32
CA CYS A 71 18.05 -7.59 9.56
C CYS A 71 19.36 -7.04 8.97
N ARG A 72 20.15 -7.86 8.29
CA ARG A 72 21.42 -7.46 7.65
C ARG A 72 21.23 -6.31 6.66
N ASN A 73 22.21 -5.41 6.57
CA ASN A 73 22.18 -4.29 5.62
C ASN A 73 22.53 -4.75 4.20
N GLU A 74 23.22 -5.89 4.09
CA GLU A 74 23.73 -6.46 2.84
C GLU A 74 22.63 -6.72 1.81
N TYR A 75 21.38 -6.94 2.23
CA TYR A 75 20.25 -7.06 1.32
C TYR A 75 19.97 -5.77 0.56
N THR A 76 19.91 -4.64 1.27
CA THR A 76 19.69 -3.32 0.66
C THR A 76 20.94 -2.73 0.04
N ASP A 77 22.13 -3.19 0.46
CA ASP A 77 23.40 -2.71 -0.08
C ASP A 77 23.78 -3.43 -1.38
N ASN A 78 23.42 -4.71 -1.53
CA ASN A 78 23.95 -5.55 -2.62
C ASN A 78 22.89 -6.35 -3.41
N MET A 79 21.64 -6.47 -2.94
CA MET A 79 20.65 -7.38 -3.57
C MET A 79 19.45 -6.65 -4.16
N TYR A 80 18.85 -5.71 -3.45
CA TYR A 80 17.67 -4.98 -3.94
C TYR A 80 17.67 -3.53 -3.49
N GLU A 81 16.93 -2.71 -4.24
CA GLU A 81 16.59 -1.34 -3.87
C GLU A 81 15.09 -1.10 -4.08
N TYR A 82 14.56 -0.06 -3.44
CA TYR A 82 13.17 0.33 -3.59
C TYR A 82 13.03 1.61 -4.40
N ALA A 83 12.09 1.62 -5.35
CA ALA A 83 11.63 2.84 -5.97
C ALA A 83 10.94 3.75 -4.92
N PRO A 84 11.05 5.08 -5.04
CA PRO A 84 10.34 6.00 -4.16
C PRO A 84 8.82 5.82 -4.29
N ARG A 85 8.11 6.02 -3.17
CA ARG A 85 6.65 6.04 -3.20
C ARG A 85 6.15 7.18 -4.10
N PRO A 86 5.01 7.02 -4.80
CA PRO A 86 4.38 8.11 -5.52
C PRO A 86 4.16 9.32 -4.59
N THR A 87 4.50 10.50 -5.08
CA THR A 87 4.32 11.76 -4.37
C THR A 87 3.43 12.69 -5.19
N CYS A 88 2.80 13.63 -4.49
CA CYS A 88 1.99 14.66 -5.10
C CYS A 88 2.18 15.98 -4.34
N THR A 89 1.74 17.07 -4.94
CA THR A 89 1.77 18.40 -4.33
C THR A 89 0.49 19.15 -4.66
N VAL A 90 0.26 20.28 -3.99
CA VAL A 90 -0.87 21.18 -4.33
C VAL A 90 -0.81 21.61 -5.81
N LYS A 91 0.38 21.84 -6.37
CA LYS A 91 0.57 22.26 -7.78
C LYS A 91 0.42 21.10 -8.76
N LYS A 92 0.72 19.88 -8.33
CA LYS A 92 0.61 18.66 -9.13
C LYS A 92 -0.10 17.57 -8.29
N PRO A 93 -1.44 17.61 -8.22
CA PRO A 93 -2.23 16.72 -7.37
C PRO A 93 -2.47 15.34 -7.99
N ASP A 94 -1.65 14.94 -8.96
CA ASP A 94 -1.73 13.64 -9.62
C ASP A 94 -0.66 12.70 -9.06
N CYS A 95 -1.10 11.49 -8.69
CA CYS A 95 -0.28 10.41 -8.15
C CYS A 95 0.14 9.39 -9.21
N GLY A 96 -0.22 9.60 -10.49
CA GLY A 96 0.18 8.74 -11.61
C GLY A 96 -0.52 7.38 -11.63
N SER A 97 -1.61 7.21 -10.88
CA SER A 97 -2.38 5.96 -10.82
C SER A 97 -3.85 6.23 -10.57
N LYS A 98 -4.72 5.56 -11.34
CA LYS A 98 -6.18 5.62 -11.15
C LYS A 98 -6.65 5.09 -9.79
N TYR A 99 -5.81 4.32 -9.10
CA TYR A 99 -6.07 3.73 -7.79
C TYR A 99 -5.58 4.59 -6.63
N LEU A 100 -4.88 5.69 -6.90
CA LEU A 100 -4.38 6.61 -5.89
C LEU A 100 -5.09 7.97 -6.01
N PHE A 101 -5.13 8.70 -4.92
CA PHE A 101 -5.50 10.12 -4.91
C PHE A 101 -4.46 10.90 -4.11
N CYS A 102 -4.33 12.19 -4.40
CA CYS A 102 -3.49 13.08 -3.63
C CYS A 102 -4.28 13.58 -2.42
N ASP A 103 -3.87 13.19 -1.22
CA ASP A 103 -4.39 13.73 0.02
C ASP A 103 -3.78 15.11 0.25
N LEU A 104 -4.62 16.15 0.14
CA LEU A 104 -4.23 17.53 0.37
C LEU A 104 -4.74 18.05 1.72
N SER A 105 -5.60 17.29 2.40
CA SER A 105 -6.32 17.70 3.60
C SER A 105 -5.49 17.61 4.87
N HIS A 106 -4.40 16.85 4.84
CA HIS A 106 -3.47 16.72 5.95
C HIS A 106 -2.19 17.57 5.78
N VAL A 107 -1.35 17.60 6.81
CA VAL A 107 -0.21 18.52 6.96
C VAL A 107 0.78 18.45 5.79
N THR A 108 1.04 17.26 5.24
CA THR A 108 1.94 17.08 4.11
C THR A 108 1.20 16.35 2.99
N PRO A 109 1.12 16.94 1.77
CA PRO A 109 0.56 16.27 0.61
C PRO A 109 1.22 14.92 0.37
N HIS A 110 0.40 13.87 0.22
CA HIS A 110 0.92 12.54 -0.08
C HIS A 110 -0.10 11.72 -0.88
N CYS A 111 0.40 10.73 -1.60
CA CYS A 111 -0.45 9.81 -2.34
C CYS A 111 -0.99 8.70 -1.42
N ALA A 112 -2.32 8.56 -1.41
CA ALA A 112 -3.05 7.55 -0.67
C ALA A 112 -3.87 6.67 -1.61
N ALA A 113 -4.15 5.43 -1.18
CA ALA A 113 -4.99 4.51 -1.93
C ALA A 113 -6.45 4.97 -1.88
N LYS A 114 -7.13 4.93 -3.03
CA LYS A 114 -8.56 5.23 -3.10
C LYS A 114 -9.39 4.22 -2.32
N VAL A 115 -10.46 4.71 -1.72
CA VAL A 115 -11.40 3.93 -0.91
C VAL A 115 -12.38 3.21 -1.83
N ARG A 116 -12.62 1.93 -1.56
CA ARG A 116 -13.62 1.13 -2.27
C ARG A 116 -15.04 1.59 -1.93
N ILE A 117 -16.00 1.28 -2.80
CA ILE A 117 -17.42 1.52 -2.54
C ILE A 117 -17.83 0.86 -1.21
N GLY A 118 -18.59 1.59 -0.39
CA GLY A 118 -18.97 1.23 0.97
C GLY A 118 -17.93 1.61 2.05
N GLY A 119 -16.73 2.07 1.67
CA GLY A 119 -15.71 2.50 2.61
C GLY A 119 -15.87 3.95 3.10
N ASP A 120 -15.22 4.27 4.21
CA ASP A 120 -15.20 5.60 4.83
C ASP A 120 -14.30 6.58 4.05
N CYS A 121 -14.86 7.72 3.67
CA CYS A 121 -14.17 8.80 2.97
C CYS A 121 -14.16 10.12 3.75
N LYS A 122 -14.32 10.07 5.07
CA LYS A 122 -14.23 11.23 5.97
C LYS A 122 -12.79 11.77 6.05
N GLY A 123 -12.67 13.07 6.35
CA GLY A 123 -11.39 13.72 6.66
C GLY A 123 -10.72 14.39 5.46
N PHE A 124 -11.22 14.16 4.25
CA PHE A 124 -10.75 14.79 3.02
C PHE A 124 -11.68 15.94 2.63
N THR A 125 -11.21 17.17 2.81
CA THR A 125 -11.99 18.41 2.77
C THR A 125 -11.59 19.36 1.62
N LYS A 126 -10.56 19.03 0.83
CA LYS A 126 -10.07 19.87 -0.27
C LYS A 126 -10.53 19.40 -1.64
N GLY A 127 -11.62 18.63 -1.69
CA GLY A 127 -12.22 18.16 -2.95
C GLY A 127 -11.49 16.97 -3.58
N GLU A 128 -10.76 16.20 -2.78
CA GLU A 128 -10.03 15.02 -3.25
C GLU A 128 -10.95 13.95 -3.84
N GLN A 129 -10.47 13.26 -4.89
CA GLN A 129 -11.17 12.11 -5.50
C GLN A 129 -10.88 10.82 -4.72
N VAL A 130 -11.34 10.76 -3.47
CA VAL A 130 -11.05 9.69 -2.51
C VAL A 130 -11.58 8.33 -2.96
N CYS A 131 -12.76 8.29 -3.59
CA CYS A 131 -13.46 7.06 -3.91
C CYS A 131 -13.02 6.48 -5.26
N TYR A 132 -12.77 5.17 -5.30
CA TYR A 132 -12.53 4.45 -6.54
C TYR A 132 -13.87 4.19 -7.25
N ASN A 133 -14.03 4.71 -8.48
CA ASN A 133 -15.26 4.63 -9.28
C ASN A 133 -16.53 5.12 -8.56
N GLY A 134 -16.40 6.17 -7.74
CA GLY A 134 -17.49 6.65 -6.91
C GLY A 134 -17.30 8.08 -6.42
N LYS A 135 -18.24 8.54 -5.59
CA LYS A 135 -18.17 9.83 -4.89
C LYS A 135 -18.36 9.65 -3.40
N CYS A 136 -17.75 10.54 -2.62
CA CYS A 136 -17.96 10.57 -1.18
C CYS A 136 -19.31 11.22 -0.88
N VAL A 137 -20.27 10.45 -0.35
CA VAL A 137 -21.61 10.93 0.01
C VAL A 137 -21.88 10.53 1.45
N LYS A 138 -22.16 11.52 2.31
CA LYS A 138 -22.36 11.30 3.76
C LYS A 138 -21.24 10.46 4.40
N ASN A 139 -19.98 10.78 4.09
CA ASN A 139 -18.77 10.08 4.54
C ASN A 139 -18.60 8.64 4.03
N VAL A 140 -19.39 8.19 3.07
CA VAL A 140 -19.24 6.85 2.49
C VAL A 140 -19.06 6.94 0.98
N CYS A 141 -18.15 6.12 0.44
CA CYS A 141 -17.98 6.01 -1.01
C CYS A 141 -19.17 5.29 -1.64
N VAL A 142 -19.90 5.97 -2.52
CA VAL A 142 -21.02 5.41 -3.28
C VAL A 142 -20.70 5.38 -4.77
N GLY A 143 -21.17 4.35 -5.47
CA GLY A 143 -20.94 4.21 -6.92
C GLY A 143 -21.66 5.30 -7.71
N GLN A 144 -21.03 5.80 -8.77
CA GLN A 144 -21.73 6.67 -9.72
C GLN A 144 -22.58 5.79 -10.64
N GLN A 145 -23.89 6.03 -10.69
CA GLN A 145 -24.71 5.49 -11.79
C GLN A 145 -24.23 6.17 -13.08
N GLU A 146 -23.86 5.38 -14.08
CA GLU A 146 -23.64 5.89 -15.43
C GLU A 146 -24.95 6.55 -15.88
N LYS A 147 -24.93 7.86 -16.12
CA LYS A 147 -26.01 8.48 -16.89
C LYS A 147 -25.87 7.96 -18.31
N THR A 148 -26.67 6.97 -18.68
CA THR A 148 -26.93 6.61 -20.07
C THR A 148 -27.58 7.83 -20.71
N THR A 149 -26.77 8.71 -21.32
CA THR A 149 -27.30 9.71 -22.24
C THR A 149 -27.82 8.91 -23.43
N THR A 150 -29.11 8.62 -23.41
CA THR A 150 -29.79 8.05 -24.58
C THR A 150 -29.89 9.20 -25.57
N THR A 151 -28.93 9.29 -26.48
CA THR A 151 -29.05 10.13 -27.66
C THR A 151 -30.18 9.51 -28.48
N THR A 152 -31.38 10.09 -28.43
CA THR A 152 -32.42 9.82 -29.42
C THR A 152 -31.93 10.41 -30.74
N GLU A 153 -31.35 9.57 -31.60
CA GLU A 153 -31.24 9.86 -33.02
C GLU A 153 -32.66 9.73 -33.60
N GLU A 154 -33.25 10.86 -34.00
CA GLU A 154 -34.41 10.88 -34.88
C GLU A 154 -33.95 10.43 -36.28
N PRO A 155 -34.64 9.48 -36.94
CA PRO A 155 -34.33 9.13 -38.31
C PRO A 155 -34.83 10.24 -39.25
N ASP A 156 -33.90 10.80 -40.03
CA ASP A 156 -34.20 11.65 -41.18
C ASP A 156 -34.90 10.80 -42.24
N TYR A 157 -36.12 11.17 -42.61
CA TYR A 157 -36.89 10.51 -43.68
C TYR A 157 -36.65 11.32 -44.96
N GLU A 158 -35.82 10.81 -45.86
CA GLU A 158 -35.70 11.34 -47.23
C GLU A 158 -36.93 10.90 -48.03
N ASP A 159 -37.73 11.88 -48.46
CA ASP A 159 -38.78 11.72 -49.47
C ASP A 159 -38.14 11.55 -50.86
N ASP A 160 -38.41 10.41 -51.52
CA ASP A 160 -38.35 10.23 -52.98
C ASP A 160 -39.53 9.34 -53.44
#